data_AF-A0A1U7PMX2-F1
#
_entry.id   AF-A0A1U7PMX2-F1
#
_cell.length_a   1.000
_cell.length_b   1.000
_cell.length_c   1.000
_cell.angle_alpha   90.00
_cell.angle_beta   90.00
_cell.angle_gamma   90.00
#
_symmetry.space_group_name_H-M   'P 1'
#
loop_
_entity.id
_entity.type
_entity.pdbx_description
1 polymer ?
#
loop_
_entity_poly.entity_id
_entity_poly.type
_entity_poly.pdbx_seq_one_letter_code
_entity_poly.pdbx_strand_id
1 'polypeptide(L)'
;MMASLRKTSAGRWNARVWNGNRYVNVGTYSTKKEAQIEAAKIEERLVHGQTLSDKKILFETVGDEWLELGKKPNVKPQTYEQIETAYRLHIKPYFEGRKIIRIKRAEIKKWIGNFEGYSYGSRIKYLSYLKSIFHYALHEMEVIEKDPSDRLKVPEQDKVEAEMDSEVKYYSLEEYNQLLDYLRTYRHARFPEYRLYYELCLFLGQTGLRISEALAVRWTDITDDELKVERQVKRNNNNNRMITSLKNTASYRTISLPPDLLAELKEFKRVQNKLLLSGKFERNSDGIIFQNFYGHYLTPSTIRETLEPICKKAGVTYKGTHVFRHTHAVLLIEAGASIKYVSRRLGHKTIKTTADVYLDITQKIEKDELEKFALYTGKNADSI
;
A
#
# COMPACT_ATOMS: atom_id res chain seq x y z
N MET A 1 -6.42 18.05 -50.80
CA MET A 1 -6.91 18.85 -49.66
C MET A 1 -8.42 18.69 -49.59
N MET A 2 -8.89 18.15 -48.47
CA MET A 2 -10.28 18.11 -48.03
C MET A 2 -10.74 19.47 -47.42
N ALA A 3 -9.85 20.46 -47.35
CA ALA A 3 -10.06 21.79 -46.81
C ALA A 3 -10.51 22.81 -47.88
N SER A 4 -11.57 23.55 -47.57
CA SER A 4 -12.09 24.70 -48.32
C SER A 4 -11.79 25.99 -47.58
N LEU A 5 -11.09 26.92 -48.24
CA LEU A 5 -10.75 28.23 -47.70
C LEU A 5 -11.46 29.32 -48.50
N ARG A 6 -12.27 30.14 -47.82
CA ARG A 6 -13.02 31.24 -48.45
C ARG A 6 -12.74 32.57 -47.76
N LYS A 7 -12.42 33.60 -48.55
CA LYS A 7 -12.33 34.98 -48.05
C LYS A 7 -13.76 35.53 -47.84
N THR A 8 -14.01 36.05 -46.64
CA THR A 8 -15.27 36.67 -46.24
C THR A 8 -15.34 38.11 -46.73
N SER A 9 -16.54 38.70 -46.77
CA SER A 9 -16.74 40.12 -47.09
C SER A 9 -16.01 41.05 -46.12
N ALA A 10 -15.80 40.61 -44.87
CA ALA A 10 -15.03 41.31 -43.85
C ALA A 10 -13.49 41.12 -43.97
N GLY A 11 -12.99 40.57 -45.08
CA GLY A 11 -11.56 40.39 -45.33
C GLY A 11 -10.89 39.21 -44.61
N ARG A 12 -11.59 38.53 -43.70
CA ARG A 12 -11.11 37.35 -42.95
C ARG A 12 -11.25 36.05 -43.75
N TRP A 13 -10.47 35.02 -43.40
CA TRP A 13 -10.45 33.72 -44.07
C TRP A 13 -11.22 32.67 -43.28
N ASN A 14 -12.33 32.16 -43.82
CA ASN A 14 -13.08 31.05 -43.26
C ASN A 14 -12.49 29.72 -43.76
N ALA A 15 -12.19 28.81 -42.82
CA ALA A 15 -11.70 27.46 -43.11
C ALA A 15 -12.78 26.42 -42.81
N ARG A 16 -12.96 25.47 -43.73
CA ARG A 16 -13.87 24.33 -43.58
C ARG A 16 -13.16 23.06 -44.02
N VAL A 17 -13.42 21.93 -43.37
CA VAL A 17 -12.81 20.63 -43.72
C VAL A 17 -13.91 19.60 -43.94
N TRP A 18 -13.76 18.78 -44.99
CA TRP A 18 -14.66 17.67 -45.30
C TRP A 18 -14.41 16.49 -44.36
N ASN A 19 -15.44 16.05 -43.65
CA ASN A 19 -15.35 14.95 -42.68
C ASN A 19 -15.86 13.59 -43.20
N GLY A 20 -16.01 13.43 -44.51
CA GLY A 20 -16.62 12.26 -45.14
C GLY A 20 -18.07 12.46 -45.56
N ASN A 21 -18.85 13.23 -44.81
CA ASN A 21 -20.28 13.49 -45.11
C ASN A 21 -20.61 14.96 -45.39
N ARG A 22 -19.95 15.91 -44.72
CA ARG A 22 -20.20 17.35 -44.90
C ARG A 22 -18.95 18.18 -44.64
N TYR A 23 -18.96 19.42 -45.11
CA TYR A 23 -17.98 20.42 -44.68
C TYR A 23 -18.30 20.90 -43.27
N VAL A 24 -17.34 20.73 -42.36
CA VAL A 24 -17.42 21.26 -40.99
C VAL A 24 -16.61 22.54 -40.89
N ASN A 25 -17.18 23.57 -40.26
CA ASN A 25 -16.52 24.86 -40.07
C ASN A 25 -15.41 24.73 -39.03
N VAL A 26 -14.18 25.08 -39.43
CA VAL A 26 -12.98 25.08 -38.56
C VAL A 26 -12.84 26.43 -37.85
N GLY A 27 -13.27 27.53 -38.46
CA GLY A 27 -13.20 28.87 -37.88
C GLY A 27 -12.90 29.96 -38.92
N THR A 28 -12.74 31.21 -38.45
CA THR A 28 -12.48 32.37 -39.30
C THR A 28 -11.27 33.17 -38.81
N TYR A 29 -10.23 33.25 -39.64
CA TYR A 29 -8.88 33.71 -39.29
C TYR A 29 -8.50 35.00 -39.99
N SER A 30 -7.52 35.70 -39.45
CA SER A 30 -7.09 37.00 -39.97
C SER A 30 -6.26 36.83 -41.25
N THR A 31 -5.49 35.74 -41.37
CA THR A 31 -4.67 35.46 -42.55
C THR A 31 -5.02 34.12 -43.22
N LYS A 32 -4.71 33.99 -44.52
CA LYS A 32 -4.87 32.73 -45.26
C LYS A 32 -3.99 31.61 -44.68
N LYS A 33 -2.80 31.97 -44.19
CA LYS A 33 -1.81 31.01 -43.67
C LYS A 33 -2.25 30.42 -42.33
N GLU A 34 -2.81 31.23 -41.43
CA GLU A 34 -3.44 30.72 -40.19
C GLU A 34 -4.59 29.76 -40.50
N ALA A 35 -5.46 30.12 -41.45
CA ALA A 35 -6.58 29.29 -41.87
C ALA A 35 -6.11 27.94 -42.46
N GLN A 36 -5.00 27.93 -43.21
CA GLN A 36 -4.38 26.71 -43.74
C GLN A 36 -3.82 25.81 -42.64
N ILE A 37 -3.08 26.38 -41.68
CA ILE A 37 -2.48 25.62 -40.57
C ILE A 37 -3.56 24.94 -39.73
N GLU A 38 -4.62 25.66 -39.37
CA GLU A 38 -5.71 25.08 -38.57
C GLU A 38 -6.55 24.06 -39.35
N ALA A 39 -6.75 24.27 -40.66
CA ALA A 39 -7.42 23.28 -41.50
C ALA A 39 -6.59 21.99 -41.63
N ALA A 40 -5.27 22.09 -41.84
CA ALA A 40 -4.38 20.94 -41.97
C ALA A 40 -4.34 20.09 -40.68
N LYS A 41 -4.33 20.72 -39.50
CA LYS A 41 -4.43 20.00 -38.21
C LYS A 41 -5.73 19.21 -38.06
N ILE A 42 -6.84 19.71 -38.61
CA ILE A 42 -8.14 19.03 -38.56
C ILE A 42 -8.21 17.92 -39.61
N GLU A 43 -7.64 18.13 -40.80
CA GLU A 43 -7.50 17.07 -41.81
C GLU A 43 -6.66 15.90 -41.30
N GLU A 44 -5.50 16.17 -40.68
CA GLU A 44 -4.63 15.17 -40.06
C GLU A 44 -5.40 14.31 -39.05
N ARG A 45 -6.21 14.93 -38.19
CA ARG A 45 -7.02 14.21 -37.18
C ARG A 45 -8.12 13.35 -37.79
N LEU A 46 -8.77 13.82 -38.85
CA LEU A 46 -9.80 13.04 -39.56
C LEU A 46 -9.20 11.83 -40.27
N VAL A 47 -7.97 11.97 -40.80
CA VAL A 47 -7.21 10.86 -41.39
C VAL A 47 -6.84 9.81 -40.33
N HIS A 48 -6.59 10.24 -39.10
CA HIS A 48 -6.34 9.37 -37.95
C HIS A 48 -7.61 8.88 -37.21
N GLY A 49 -8.82 9.09 -37.76
CA GLY A 49 -10.07 8.55 -37.21
C GLY A 49 -10.65 9.33 -36.02
N GLN A 50 -10.05 10.45 -35.61
CA GLN A 50 -10.56 11.28 -34.52
C GLN A 50 -11.72 12.16 -35.00
N THR A 51 -12.85 12.12 -34.29
CA THR A 51 -14.08 12.80 -34.72
C THR A 51 -14.14 14.21 -34.12
N LEU A 52 -14.71 15.17 -34.86
CA LEU A 52 -14.86 16.56 -34.39
C LEU A 52 -15.74 16.70 -33.11
N SER A 53 -16.45 15.64 -32.69
CA SER A 53 -17.25 15.56 -31.45
C SER A 53 -16.41 15.50 -30.17
N ASP A 54 -15.15 15.10 -30.26
CA ASP A 54 -14.35 14.66 -29.11
C ASP A 54 -13.92 15.83 -28.21
N LYS A 55 -14.09 17.07 -28.71
CA LYS A 55 -13.88 18.33 -27.97
C LYS A 55 -14.89 18.59 -26.85
N LYS A 56 -15.86 17.70 -26.61
CA LYS A 56 -16.94 17.92 -25.62
C LYS A 56 -16.98 16.91 -24.47
N ILE A 57 -16.13 15.87 -24.48
CA ILE A 57 -16.18 14.83 -23.45
C ILE A 57 -15.79 15.42 -22.09
N LEU A 58 -16.60 15.09 -21.09
CA LEU A 58 -16.40 15.50 -19.71
C LEU A 58 -15.39 14.56 -19.03
N PHE A 59 -14.70 15.08 -18.03
CA PHE A 59 -13.69 14.33 -17.29
C PHE A 59 -14.29 13.08 -16.64
N GLU A 60 -15.46 13.20 -16.01
CA GLU A 60 -16.14 12.09 -15.35
C GLU A 60 -16.53 10.97 -16.33
N THR A 61 -16.85 11.29 -17.58
CA THR A 61 -17.13 10.25 -18.60
C THR A 61 -15.92 9.37 -18.83
N VAL A 62 -14.74 9.99 -18.99
CA VAL A 62 -13.47 9.27 -19.17
C VAL A 62 -13.07 8.54 -17.89
N GLY A 63 -13.22 9.18 -16.73
CA GLY A 63 -12.84 8.61 -15.44
C GLY A 63 -13.72 7.42 -15.06
N ASP A 64 -15.03 7.48 -15.31
CA ASP A 64 -15.97 6.39 -15.01
C ASP A 64 -15.69 5.18 -15.93
N GLU A 65 -15.43 5.43 -17.23
CA GLU A 65 -15.06 4.36 -18.17
C GLU A 65 -13.69 3.75 -17.86
N TRP A 66 -12.69 4.58 -17.57
CA TRP A 66 -11.37 4.14 -17.11
C TRP A 66 -11.47 3.24 -15.88
N LEU A 67 -12.35 3.58 -14.95
CA LEU A 67 -12.53 2.80 -13.73
C LEU A 67 -13.19 1.44 -14.06
N GLU A 68 -14.32 1.45 -14.76
CA GLU A 68 -15.12 0.24 -15.03
C GLU A 68 -14.50 -0.68 -16.09
N LEU A 69 -14.00 -0.15 -17.20
CA LEU A 69 -13.42 -0.94 -18.30
C LEU A 69 -11.91 -1.08 -18.17
N GLY A 70 -11.22 -0.02 -17.74
CA GLY A 70 -9.75 -0.02 -17.65
C GLY A 70 -9.20 -0.66 -16.38
N LYS A 71 -9.84 -0.47 -15.22
CA LYS A 71 -9.32 -0.95 -13.93
C LYS A 71 -10.01 -2.19 -13.41
N LYS A 72 -11.34 -2.21 -13.33
CA LYS A 72 -12.11 -3.30 -12.70
C LYS A 72 -11.73 -4.72 -13.17
N PRO A 73 -11.57 -5.01 -14.49
CA PRO A 73 -11.18 -6.35 -14.93
C PRO A 73 -9.68 -6.65 -14.72
N ASN A 74 -8.84 -5.62 -14.62
CA ASN A 74 -7.39 -5.73 -14.69
C ASN A 74 -6.69 -5.67 -13.32
N VAL A 75 -7.43 -5.36 -12.24
CA VAL A 75 -6.87 -5.25 -10.89
C VAL A 75 -7.62 -6.11 -9.88
N LYS A 76 -6.94 -6.48 -8.79
CA LYS A 76 -7.55 -7.24 -7.69
C LYS A 76 -8.68 -6.42 -7.04
N PRO A 77 -9.75 -7.03 -6.51
CA PRO A 77 -10.89 -6.32 -5.94
C PRO A 77 -10.52 -5.26 -4.89
N GLN A 78 -9.61 -5.57 -3.97
CA GLN A 78 -9.14 -4.59 -2.98
C GLN A 78 -8.37 -3.41 -3.60
N THR A 79 -7.61 -3.66 -4.66
CA THR A 79 -6.93 -2.59 -5.40
C THR A 79 -7.96 -1.72 -6.12
N TYR A 80 -9.00 -2.33 -6.70
CA TYR A 80 -10.10 -1.62 -7.31
C TYR A 80 -10.81 -0.71 -6.32
N GLU A 81 -11.21 -1.22 -5.14
CA GLU A 81 -11.85 -0.43 -4.10
C GLU A 81 -11.01 0.80 -3.69
N GLN A 82 -9.69 0.64 -3.55
CA GLN A 82 -8.79 1.76 -3.24
C GLN A 82 -8.77 2.81 -4.35
N ILE A 83 -8.73 2.38 -5.61
CA ILE A 83 -8.73 3.27 -6.78
C ILE A 83 -10.08 3.97 -6.89
N GLU A 84 -11.19 3.23 -6.81
CA GLU A 84 -12.56 3.74 -6.84
C GLU A 84 -12.77 4.79 -5.75
N THR A 85 -12.37 4.50 -4.52
CA THR A 85 -12.55 5.41 -3.39
C THR A 85 -11.75 6.69 -3.59
N ALA A 86 -10.50 6.59 -4.04
CA ALA A 86 -9.69 7.77 -4.35
C ALA A 86 -10.29 8.58 -5.52
N TYR A 87 -10.78 7.90 -6.55
CA TYR A 87 -11.43 8.54 -7.69
C TYR A 87 -12.70 9.29 -7.25
N ARG A 88 -13.63 8.60 -6.59
CA ARG A 88 -14.92 9.14 -6.14
C ARG A 88 -14.78 10.28 -5.13
N LEU A 89 -13.85 10.17 -4.17
CA LEU A 89 -13.73 11.14 -3.08
C LEU A 89 -12.77 12.30 -3.36
N HIS A 90 -11.73 12.08 -4.18
CA HIS A 90 -10.62 13.05 -4.29
C HIS A 90 -10.34 13.53 -5.71
N ILE A 91 -10.65 12.73 -6.74
CA ILE A 91 -10.35 13.09 -8.14
C ILE A 91 -11.59 13.66 -8.83
N LYS A 92 -12.67 12.86 -8.94
CA LYS A 92 -13.90 13.21 -9.66
C LYS A 92 -14.49 14.55 -9.18
N PRO A 93 -14.68 14.81 -7.87
CA PRO A 93 -15.35 16.04 -7.42
C PRO A 93 -14.64 17.33 -7.82
N TYR A 94 -13.31 17.29 -8.03
CA TYR A 94 -12.56 18.48 -8.41
C TYR A 94 -12.67 18.82 -9.91
N PHE A 95 -12.81 17.79 -10.76
CA PHE A 95 -12.82 17.94 -12.22
C PHE A 95 -14.21 17.73 -12.83
N GLU A 96 -15.24 17.47 -12.02
CA GLU A 96 -16.61 17.22 -12.47
C GLU A 96 -17.16 18.37 -13.34
N GLY A 97 -17.82 18.02 -14.45
CA GLY A 97 -18.38 18.97 -15.40
C GLY A 97 -17.33 19.70 -16.24
N ARG A 98 -16.03 19.44 -16.04
CA ARG A 98 -14.96 19.99 -16.86
C ARG A 98 -14.75 19.11 -18.09
N LYS A 99 -14.52 19.75 -19.22
CA LYS A 99 -14.08 19.04 -20.43
C LYS A 99 -12.63 18.60 -20.26
N ILE A 100 -12.34 17.33 -20.48
CA ILE A 100 -11.00 16.77 -20.22
C ILE A 100 -9.90 17.50 -21.01
N ILE A 101 -10.18 17.87 -22.26
CA ILE A 101 -9.27 18.63 -23.13
C ILE A 101 -8.95 20.06 -22.62
N ARG A 102 -9.75 20.60 -21.69
CA ARG A 102 -9.54 21.93 -21.11
C ARG A 102 -8.73 21.89 -19.81
N ILE A 103 -8.51 20.71 -19.24
CA ILE A 103 -7.74 20.57 -18.00
C ILE A 103 -6.27 20.80 -18.33
N LYS A 104 -5.67 21.80 -17.67
CA LYS A 104 -4.27 22.17 -17.88
C LYS A 104 -3.39 21.73 -16.72
N ARG A 105 -2.09 21.60 -16.98
CA ARG A 105 -1.07 21.28 -15.97
C ARG A 105 -1.15 22.15 -14.70
N ALA A 106 -1.44 23.45 -14.84
CA ALA A 106 -1.59 24.36 -13.71
C ALA A 106 -2.78 24.00 -12.79
N GLU A 107 -3.88 23.51 -13.37
CA GLU A 107 -5.07 23.08 -12.62
C GLU A 107 -4.79 21.79 -11.83
N ILE A 108 -4.01 20.87 -12.41
CA ILE A 108 -3.54 19.65 -11.74
C ILE A 108 -2.59 19.99 -10.57
N LYS A 109 -1.71 20.99 -10.75
CA LYS A 109 -0.85 21.49 -9.67
C LYS A 109 -1.67 22.11 -8.53
N LYS A 110 -2.72 22.86 -8.85
CA LYS A 110 -3.62 23.41 -7.84
C LYS A 110 -4.36 22.29 -7.09
N TRP A 111 -4.85 21.30 -7.83
CA TRP A 111 -5.50 20.13 -7.25
C TRP A 111 -4.59 19.35 -6.28
N ILE A 112 -3.33 19.07 -6.65
CA ILE A 112 -2.42 18.35 -5.74
C ILE A 112 -2.08 19.16 -4.47
N GLY A 113 -2.15 20.49 -4.54
CA GLY A 113 -1.98 21.40 -3.40
C GLY A 113 -3.11 21.31 -2.38
N ASN A 114 -4.31 20.87 -2.76
CA ASN A 114 -5.42 20.66 -1.81
C ASN A 114 -5.15 19.51 -0.81
N PHE A 115 -4.06 18.76 -1.00
CA PHE A 115 -3.69 17.62 -0.18
C PHE A 115 -2.41 17.87 0.63
N GLU A 116 -2.00 19.11 0.88
CA GLU A 116 -0.82 19.43 1.70
C GLU A 116 -0.86 18.77 3.10
N GLY A 117 -2.04 18.59 3.71
CA GLY A 117 -2.20 17.87 4.98
C GLY A 117 -2.18 16.33 4.89
N TYR A 118 -1.99 15.75 3.70
CA TYR A 118 -1.94 14.31 3.49
C TYR A 118 -0.49 13.84 3.36
N SER A 119 -0.22 12.59 3.75
CA SER A 119 1.11 12.00 3.57
C SER A 119 1.58 12.06 2.11
N TYR A 120 2.87 12.27 1.92
CA TYR A 120 3.52 12.29 0.60
C TYR A 120 3.15 11.08 -0.27
N GLY A 121 3.10 9.89 0.33
CA GLY A 121 2.70 8.66 -0.35
C GLY A 121 1.25 8.66 -0.86
N SER A 122 0.32 9.27 -0.12
CA SER A 122 -1.07 9.43 -0.58
C SER A 122 -1.15 10.37 -1.77
N ARG A 123 -0.44 11.51 -1.72
CA ARG A 123 -0.39 12.50 -2.79
C ARG A 123 0.18 11.90 -4.08
N ILE A 124 1.25 11.10 -3.97
CA ILE A 124 1.80 10.33 -5.11
C ILE A 124 0.74 9.41 -5.70
N LYS A 125 0.02 8.65 -4.87
CA LYS A 125 -1.02 7.72 -5.34
C LYS A 125 -2.13 8.45 -6.09
N TYR A 126 -2.64 9.54 -5.53
CA TYR A 126 -3.69 10.34 -6.19
C TYR A 126 -3.21 10.87 -7.53
N LEU A 127 -2.01 11.46 -7.59
CA LEU A 127 -1.42 11.92 -8.85
C LEU A 127 -1.23 10.78 -9.85
N SER A 128 -0.82 9.59 -9.39
CA SER A 128 -0.65 8.41 -10.24
C SER A 128 -1.98 7.93 -10.83
N TYR A 129 -3.08 7.99 -10.08
CA TYR A 129 -4.40 7.64 -10.60
C TYR A 129 -4.89 8.66 -11.62
N LEU A 130 -4.73 9.95 -11.34
CA LEU A 130 -5.07 11.01 -12.29
C LEU A 130 -4.26 10.89 -13.59
N LYS A 131 -2.97 10.62 -13.50
CA LYS A 131 -2.13 10.30 -14.66
C LYS A 131 -2.65 9.10 -15.45
N SER A 132 -3.07 8.05 -14.75
CA SER A 132 -3.63 6.87 -15.43
C SER A 132 -4.94 7.18 -16.15
N ILE A 133 -5.76 8.13 -15.66
CA ILE A 133 -6.97 8.60 -16.35
C ILE A 133 -6.59 9.35 -17.62
N PHE A 134 -5.63 10.27 -17.57
CA PHE A 134 -5.18 11.00 -18.76
C PHE A 134 -4.47 10.08 -19.78
N HIS A 135 -3.73 9.08 -19.31
CA HIS A 135 -3.15 8.07 -20.18
C HIS A 135 -4.23 7.27 -20.92
N TYR A 136 -5.29 6.85 -20.23
CA TYR A 136 -6.45 6.19 -20.85
C TYR A 136 -7.16 7.11 -21.85
N ALA A 137 -7.35 8.38 -21.49
CA ALA A 137 -7.92 9.39 -22.37
C ALA A 137 -7.12 9.57 -23.67
N LEU A 138 -5.79 9.47 -23.59
CA LEU A 138 -4.88 9.68 -24.72
C LEU A 138 -4.79 8.45 -25.62
N HIS A 139 -4.69 7.25 -25.05
CA HIS A 139 -4.34 6.04 -25.82
C HIS A 139 -5.51 5.09 -26.07
N GLU A 140 -6.49 5.04 -25.18
CA GLU A 140 -7.63 4.11 -25.32
C GLU A 140 -8.83 4.81 -25.95
N MET A 141 -9.13 6.04 -25.50
CA MET A 141 -10.24 6.83 -26.04
C MET A 141 -9.81 7.84 -27.11
N GLU A 142 -8.53 8.17 -27.19
CA GLU A 142 -7.96 9.16 -28.13
C GLU A 142 -8.66 10.54 -28.11
N VAL A 143 -9.19 10.95 -26.96
CA VAL A 143 -9.99 12.20 -26.78
C VAL A 143 -9.13 13.42 -26.46
N ILE A 144 -7.84 13.23 -26.23
CA ILE A 144 -6.84 14.27 -26.04
C ILE A 144 -5.60 13.93 -26.88
N GLU A 145 -4.86 14.96 -27.31
CA GLU A 145 -3.62 14.79 -28.09
C GLU A 145 -2.36 14.78 -27.22
N LYS A 146 -2.46 15.31 -26.01
CA LYS A 146 -1.33 15.47 -25.08
C LYS A 146 -1.81 15.26 -23.65
N ASP A 147 -1.05 14.49 -22.89
CA ASP A 147 -1.29 14.30 -21.47
C ASP A 147 -0.86 15.55 -20.67
N PRO A 148 -1.79 16.31 -20.06
CA PRO A 148 -1.47 17.50 -19.26
C PRO A 148 -0.74 17.17 -17.95
N SER A 149 -0.75 15.90 -17.54
CA SER A 149 -0.14 15.38 -16.33
C SER A 149 1.26 14.78 -16.55
N ASP A 150 1.73 14.73 -17.80
CA ASP A 150 3.01 14.12 -18.14
C ASP A 150 4.18 14.77 -17.36
N ARG A 151 5.05 13.91 -16.82
CA ARG A 151 6.19 14.26 -15.96
C ARG A 151 5.86 15.13 -14.74
N LEU A 152 4.59 15.27 -14.34
CA LEU A 152 4.27 15.93 -13.07
C LEU A 152 4.80 15.10 -11.90
N LYS A 153 5.29 15.78 -10.87
CA LYS A 153 5.72 15.19 -9.61
C LYS A 153 5.05 15.92 -8.46
N VAL A 154 4.90 15.23 -7.34
CA VAL A 154 4.63 15.89 -6.06
C VAL A 154 5.91 16.67 -5.67
N PRO A 155 5.81 17.88 -5.08
CA PRO A 155 6.96 18.70 -4.69
C PRO A 155 8.03 17.93 -3.90
N GLU A 156 9.32 18.29 -4.10
CA GLU A 156 10.45 17.62 -3.44
C GLU A 156 10.55 17.94 -1.94
N GLN A 157 10.10 19.12 -1.52
CA GLN A 157 10.03 19.49 -0.09
C GLN A 157 9.20 18.47 0.70
N ASP A 158 8.07 18.05 0.14
CA ASP A 158 7.20 17.03 0.76
C ASP A 158 7.91 15.68 0.92
N LYS A 159 8.90 15.39 0.07
CA LYS A 159 9.72 14.17 0.17
C LYS A 159 10.72 14.28 1.31
N VAL A 160 11.41 15.41 1.41
CA VAL A 160 12.40 15.67 2.46
C VAL A 160 11.73 15.66 3.84
N GLU A 161 10.58 16.33 3.98
CA GLU A 161 9.80 16.29 5.22
C GLU A 161 9.38 14.86 5.58
N ALA A 162 8.95 14.06 4.60
CA ALA A 162 8.58 12.66 4.84
C ALA A 162 9.78 11.77 5.22
N GLU A 163 10.99 12.05 4.72
CA GLU A 163 12.22 11.33 5.08
C GLU A 163 12.73 11.77 6.48
N MET A 164 12.58 13.04 6.84
CA MET A 164 12.93 13.53 8.17
C MET A 164 11.99 12.99 9.26
N ASP A 165 10.70 12.81 8.95
CA ASP A 165 9.68 12.26 9.87
C ASP A 165 9.66 10.72 9.90
N SER A 166 10.47 10.06 9.05
CA SER A 166 10.62 8.60 9.06
C SER A 166 11.57 8.14 10.17
N GLU A 167 11.21 8.37 11.44
CA GLU A 167 11.85 7.67 12.54
C GLU A 167 11.74 6.15 12.33
N VAL A 168 12.83 5.43 12.58
CA VAL A 168 12.90 3.99 12.41
C VAL A 168 11.86 3.31 13.31
N LYS A 169 10.83 2.72 12.69
CA LYS A 169 9.69 2.14 13.42
C LYS A 169 9.97 0.70 13.85
N TYR A 170 10.97 0.49 14.72
CA TYR A 170 11.15 -0.76 15.48
C TYR A 170 11.16 -0.50 16.99
N TYR A 171 10.79 -1.52 17.78
CA TYR A 171 11.06 -1.57 19.22
C TYR A 171 12.46 -2.12 19.49
N SER A 172 13.29 -1.39 20.23
CA SER A 172 14.54 -1.94 20.76
C SER A 172 14.28 -3.17 21.62
N LEU A 173 15.31 -3.98 21.91
CA LEU A 173 15.15 -5.14 22.80
C LEU A 173 14.58 -4.73 24.17
N GLU A 174 15.03 -3.60 24.69
CA GLU A 174 14.56 -3.02 25.95
C GLU A 174 13.08 -2.61 25.87
N GLU A 175 12.70 -1.81 24.87
CA GLU A 175 11.30 -1.39 24.67
C GLU A 175 10.37 -2.61 24.45
N TYR A 176 10.83 -3.63 23.71
CA TYR A 176 10.07 -4.84 23.47
C TYR A 176 9.83 -5.64 24.75
N ASN A 177 10.88 -5.83 25.56
CA ASN A 177 10.76 -6.53 26.84
C ASN A 177 9.90 -5.75 27.84
N GLN A 178 10.06 -4.42 27.92
CA GLN A 178 9.25 -3.55 28.77
C GLN A 178 7.76 -3.64 28.43
N LEU A 179 7.42 -3.67 27.13
CA LEU A 179 6.05 -3.88 26.67
C LEU A 179 5.53 -5.27 27.07
N LEU A 180 6.32 -6.33 26.87
CA LEU A 180 5.93 -7.70 27.23
C LEU A 180 5.73 -7.86 28.73
N ASP A 181 6.61 -7.32 29.56
CA ASP A 181 6.52 -7.40 31.02
C ASP A 181 5.28 -6.67 31.54
N TYR A 182 4.97 -5.50 30.98
CA TYR A 182 3.71 -4.84 31.29
C TYR A 182 2.49 -5.69 30.86
N LEU A 183 2.50 -6.23 29.63
CA LEU A 183 1.42 -7.08 29.11
C LEU A 183 1.23 -8.37 29.94
N ARG A 184 2.27 -8.92 30.56
CA ARG A 184 2.15 -10.05 31.49
C ARG A 184 1.31 -9.74 32.71
N THR A 185 1.28 -8.48 33.15
CA THR A 185 0.48 -8.03 34.29
C THR A 185 -0.92 -7.58 33.89
N TYR A 186 -1.15 -7.27 32.61
CA TYR A 186 -2.45 -6.90 32.09
C TYR A 186 -3.48 -8.02 32.26
N ARG A 187 -4.69 -7.66 32.70
CA ARG A 187 -5.82 -8.58 32.92
C ARG A 187 -7.01 -8.11 32.12
N HIS A 188 -7.59 -9.01 31.32
CA HIS A 188 -8.83 -8.70 30.61
C HIS A 188 -9.99 -8.59 31.60
N ALA A 189 -10.80 -7.53 31.48
CA ALA A 189 -11.84 -7.20 32.46
C ALA A 189 -12.82 -8.35 32.75
N ARG A 190 -13.18 -9.13 31.72
CA ARG A 190 -14.11 -10.27 31.84
C ARG A 190 -13.43 -11.62 32.07
N PHE A 191 -12.16 -11.75 31.67
CA PHE A 191 -11.43 -13.02 31.66
C PHE A 191 -9.97 -12.78 32.06
N PRO A 192 -9.68 -12.49 33.33
CA PRO A 192 -8.34 -12.07 33.77
C PRO A 192 -7.21 -13.02 33.36
N GLU A 193 -7.48 -14.31 33.27
CA GLU A 193 -6.54 -15.35 32.84
C GLU A 193 -6.29 -15.36 31.31
N TYR A 194 -7.16 -14.75 30.50
CA TYR A 194 -7.04 -14.74 29.04
C TYR A 194 -6.09 -13.64 28.57
N ARG A 195 -4.78 -13.91 28.63
CA ARG A 195 -3.68 -12.98 28.30
C ARG A 195 -3.51 -12.71 26.79
N LEU A 196 -4.61 -12.60 26.03
CA LEU A 196 -4.62 -12.54 24.55
C LEU A 196 -3.59 -11.57 23.95
N TYR A 197 -3.49 -10.35 24.47
CA TYR A 197 -2.61 -9.32 23.90
C TYR A 197 -1.13 -9.54 24.21
N TYR A 198 -0.81 -10.15 25.37
CA TYR A 198 0.56 -10.61 25.67
C TYR A 198 0.98 -11.67 24.65
N GLU A 199 0.17 -12.70 24.49
CA GLU A 199 0.45 -13.83 23.58
C GLU A 199 0.57 -13.36 22.13
N LEU A 200 -0.28 -12.44 21.69
CA LEU A 200 -0.20 -11.87 20.35
C LEU A 200 1.09 -11.07 20.12
N CYS A 201 1.50 -10.22 21.07
CA CYS A 201 2.71 -9.40 20.92
C CYS A 201 3.99 -10.25 21.03
N LEU A 202 4.00 -11.25 21.93
CA LEU A 202 5.06 -12.24 22.02
C LEU A 202 5.19 -13.00 20.69
N PHE A 203 4.09 -13.55 20.20
CA PHE A 203 4.07 -14.30 18.95
C PHE A 203 4.52 -13.47 17.76
N LEU A 204 4.06 -12.22 17.62
CA LEU A 204 4.48 -11.33 16.52
C LEU A 204 5.98 -11.01 16.57
N GLY A 205 6.53 -10.69 17.75
CA GLY A 205 7.95 -10.35 17.88
C GLY A 205 8.88 -11.55 17.75
N GLN A 206 8.43 -12.76 18.09
CA GLN A 206 9.22 -14.00 17.95
C GLN A 206 9.14 -14.62 16.55
N THR A 207 8.09 -14.32 15.78
CA THR A 207 7.87 -14.94 14.46
C THR A 207 8.03 -13.97 13.28
N GLY A 208 7.90 -12.66 13.52
CA GLY A 208 7.91 -11.64 12.46
C GLY A 208 6.75 -11.76 11.47
N LEU A 209 5.66 -12.47 11.82
CA LEU A 209 4.49 -12.56 10.97
C LEU A 209 3.84 -11.19 10.75
N ARG A 210 3.23 -10.99 9.58
CA ARG A 210 2.32 -9.85 9.40
C ARG A 210 1.11 -10.05 10.31
N ILE A 211 0.53 -8.97 10.83
CA ILE A 211 -0.66 -9.07 11.71
C ILE A 211 -1.79 -9.89 11.08
N SER A 212 -2.07 -9.71 9.79
CA SER A 212 -3.10 -10.49 9.09
C SER A 212 -2.77 -11.97 8.98
N GLU A 213 -1.48 -12.34 8.91
CA GLU A 213 -1.01 -13.73 8.93
C GLU A 213 -1.19 -14.31 10.34
N ALA A 214 -0.73 -13.60 11.37
CA ALA A 214 -0.85 -14.03 12.76
C ALA A 214 -2.31 -14.28 13.18
N LEU A 215 -3.22 -13.37 12.81
CA LEU A 215 -4.66 -13.51 13.11
C LEU A 215 -5.36 -14.65 12.33
N ALA A 216 -4.69 -15.24 11.33
CA ALA A 216 -5.20 -16.39 10.57
C ALA A 216 -4.60 -17.72 11.02
N VAL A 217 -3.63 -17.72 11.94
CA VAL A 217 -2.99 -18.94 12.44
C VAL A 217 -4.01 -19.75 13.23
N ARG A 218 -4.14 -21.01 12.86
CA ARG A 218 -4.95 -22.02 13.54
C ARG A 218 -4.09 -22.86 14.46
N TRP A 219 -4.70 -23.44 15.49
CA TRP A 219 -4.00 -24.41 16.34
C TRP A 219 -3.46 -25.63 15.58
N THR A 220 -4.05 -25.97 14.43
CA THR A 220 -3.63 -27.07 13.56
C THR A 220 -2.48 -26.71 12.63
N ASP A 221 -2.10 -25.44 12.53
CA ASP A 221 -0.98 -25.00 11.67
C ASP A 221 0.38 -25.15 12.35
N ILE A 222 0.38 -25.44 13.65
CA ILE A 222 1.58 -25.68 14.45
C ILE A 222 1.70 -27.20 14.65
N THR A 223 2.78 -27.77 14.14
CA THR A 223 3.12 -29.19 14.26
C THR A 223 4.53 -29.32 14.76
N ASP A 224 4.72 -30.04 15.87
CA ASP A 224 5.98 -30.17 16.59
C ASP A 224 6.56 -28.80 16.99
N ASP A 225 7.61 -28.34 16.31
CA ASP A 225 8.28 -27.06 16.49
C ASP A 225 8.14 -26.12 15.28
N GLU A 226 7.29 -26.45 14.32
CA GLU A 226 7.10 -25.68 13.09
C GLU A 226 5.71 -25.05 12.96
N LEU A 227 5.67 -23.84 12.41
CA LEU A 227 4.46 -23.15 11.99
C LEU A 227 4.41 -23.05 10.46
N LYS A 228 3.32 -23.55 9.88
CA LYS A 228 3.00 -23.35 8.45
C LYS A 228 2.22 -22.06 8.24
N VAL A 229 2.80 -21.12 7.50
CA VAL A 229 2.17 -19.84 7.17
C VAL A 229 1.60 -19.90 5.75
N GLU A 230 0.29 -20.10 5.65
CA GLU A 230 -0.40 -20.33 4.36
C GLU A 230 -1.60 -19.39 4.13
N ARG A 231 -1.98 -18.64 5.16
CA ARG A 231 -3.27 -17.94 5.23
C ARG A 231 -3.12 -16.54 5.83
N GLN A 232 -4.08 -15.69 5.55
CA GLN A 232 -4.21 -14.35 6.13
C GLN A 232 -5.68 -13.96 6.28
N VAL A 233 -5.97 -13.13 7.28
CA VAL A 233 -7.28 -12.51 7.46
C VAL A 233 -7.42 -11.32 6.52
N LYS A 234 -8.57 -11.22 5.85
CA LYS A 234 -9.00 -10.05 5.08
C LYS A 234 -10.41 -9.62 5.44
N ARG A 235 -10.75 -8.37 5.11
CA ARG A 235 -12.13 -7.90 5.05
C ARG A 235 -12.73 -8.33 3.70
N ASN A 236 -13.93 -8.86 3.70
CA ASN A 236 -14.74 -9.01 2.48
C ASN A 236 -15.57 -7.74 2.23
N ASN A 237 -16.31 -7.72 1.12
CA ASN A 237 -17.12 -6.57 0.69
C ASN A 237 -18.21 -6.19 1.71
N ASN A 238 -18.67 -7.14 2.53
CA ASN A 238 -19.65 -6.92 3.60
C ASN A 238 -18.99 -6.53 4.93
N ASN A 239 -17.73 -6.13 4.89
CA ASN A 239 -16.93 -5.74 6.05
C ASN A 239 -16.63 -6.87 7.05
N ASN A 240 -17.03 -8.10 6.75
CA ASN A 240 -16.79 -9.29 7.57
C ASN A 240 -15.36 -9.79 7.37
N ARG A 241 -14.83 -10.46 8.39
CA ARG A 241 -13.48 -11.04 8.34
C ARG A 241 -13.57 -12.47 7.84
N MET A 242 -12.63 -12.84 6.96
CA MET A 242 -12.48 -14.19 6.48
C MET A 242 -11.01 -14.56 6.29
N ILE A 243 -10.70 -15.84 6.44
CA ILE A 243 -9.42 -16.41 6.03
C ILE A 243 -9.37 -16.47 4.50
N THR A 244 -8.23 -16.04 3.96
CA THR A 244 -7.93 -16.12 2.53
C THR A 244 -6.52 -16.63 2.32
N SER A 245 -6.24 -17.09 1.11
CA SER A 245 -4.89 -17.43 0.67
C SER A 245 -3.96 -16.21 0.67
N LEU A 246 -2.65 -16.48 0.77
CA LEU A 246 -1.62 -15.46 0.69
C LEU A 246 -1.55 -14.89 -0.74
N LYS A 247 -1.23 -13.60 -0.85
CA LYS A 247 -1.26 -12.90 -2.16
C LYS A 247 -0.07 -13.25 -3.06
N ASN A 248 1.04 -13.67 -2.47
CA ASN A 248 2.33 -13.86 -3.12
C ASN A 248 2.89 -15.24 -2.76
N THR A 249 3.50 -15.93 -3.72
CA THR A 249 4.14 -17.24 -3.50
C THR A 249 5.21 -17.18 -2.41
N ALA A 250 6.03 -16.12 -2.37
CA ALA A 250 7.04 -15.89 -1.35
C ALA A 250 6.49 -15.73 0.08
N SER A 251 5.18 -15.53 0.25
CA SER A 251 4.56 -15.46 1.58
C SER A 251 4.34 -16.84 2.19
N TYR A 252 4.18 -17.88 1.36
CA TYR A 252 4.03 -19.26 1.82
C TYR A 252 5.37 -19.76 2.36
N ARG A 253 5.39 -20.15 3.63
CA ARG A 253 6.63 -20.56 4.31
C ARG A 253 6.33 -21.38 5.56
N THR A 254 7.30 -22.20 5.93
CA THR A 254 7.37 -22.84 7.24
C THR A 254 8.43 -22.11 8.06
N ILE A 255 8.14 -21.84 9.32
CA ILE A 255 9.10 -21.25 10.26
C ILE A 255 9.20 -22.10 11.52
N SER A 256 10.41 -22.30 12.02
CA SER A 256 10.65 -22.92 13.32
C SER A 256 10.32 -21.94 14.44
N LEU A 257 9.68 -22.46 15.49
CA LEU A 257 9.28 -21.77 16.69
C LEU A 257 10.23 -22.13 17.85
N PRO A 258 10.72 -21.14 18.62
CA PRO A 258 11.54 -21.42 19.80
C PRO A 258 10.79 -22.27 20.85
N PRO A 259 11.48 -23.13 21.62
CA PRO A 259 10.86 -23.94 22.67
C PRO A 259 10.06 -23.13 23.69
N ASP A 260 10.56 -21.96 24.10
CA ASP A 260 9.89 -21.08 25.06
C ASP A 260 8.55 -20.54 24.52
N LEU A 261 8.49 -20.23 23.22
CA LEU A 261 7.24 -19.80 22.57
C LEU A 261 6.23 -20.95 22.51
N LEU A 262 6.68 -22.18 22.24
CA LEU A 262 5.81 -23.36 22.23
C LEU A 262 5.25 -23.64 23.63
N ALA A 263 6.06 -23.46 24.68
CA ALA A 263 5.62 -23.60 26.06
C ALA A 263 4.54 -22.58 26.42
N GLU A 264 4.74 -21.30 26.09
CA GLU A 264 3.74 -20.24 26.31
C GLU A 264 2.44 -20.50 25.52
N LEU A 265 2.54 -20.89 24.25
CA LEU A 265 1.37 -21.23 23.43
C LEU A 265 0.61 -22.45 23.97
N LYS A 266 1.30 -23.45 24.51
CA LYS A 266 0.67 -24.63 25.14
C LYS A 266 -0.12 -24.22 26.37
N GLU A 267 0.43 -23.35 27.21
CA GLU A 267 -0.27 -22.83 28.38
C GLU A 267 -1.46 -21.96 27.97
N PHE A 268 -1.29 -21.09 26.97
CA PHE A 268 -2.38 -20.30 26.42
C PHE A 268 -3.53 -21.16 25.88
N LYS A 269 -3.21 -22.25 25.16
CA LYS A 269 -4.19 -23.23 24.68
C LYS A 269 -4.94 -23.89 25.83
N ARG A 270 -4.25 -24.23 26.92
CA ARG A 270 -4.84 -24.83 28.13
C ARG A 270 -5.85 -23.87 28.76
N VAL A 271 -5.48 -22.61 28.95
CA VAL A 271 -6.37 -21.56 29.48
C VAL A 271 -7.58 -21.35 28.56
N GLN A 272 -7.36 -21.23 27.25
CA GLN A 272 -8.43 -21.06 26.28
C GLN A 272 -9.41 -22.25 26.28
N ASN A 273 -8.92 -23.48 26.37
CA ASN A 273 -9.78 -24.67 26.48
C ASN A 273 -10.58 -24.69 27.79
N LYS A 274 -9.98 -24.28 28.92
CA LYS A 274 -10.70 -24.15 30.19
C LYS A 274 -11.84 -23.13 30.09
N LEU A 275 -11.59 -21.99 29.44
CA LEU A 275 -12.61 -20.97 29.22
C LEU A 275 -13.74 -21.46 28.31
N LEU A 276 -13.41 -22.19 27.24
CA LEU A 276 -14.41 -22.81 26.36
C LEU A 276 -15.33 -23.77 27.13
N LEU A 277 -14.77 -24.58 28.03
CA LEU A 277 -15.56 -25.49 28.88
C LEU A 277 -16.44 -24.77 29.90
N SER A 278 -16.16 -23.50 30.21
CA SER A 278 -16.98 -22.71 31.14
C SER A 278 -18.34 -22.27 30.57
N GLY A 279 -18.54 -22.39 29.25
CA GLY A 279 -19.74 -21.93 28.54
C GLY A 279 -19.88 -20.42 28.39
N LYS A 280 -18.96 -19.61 28.96
CA LYS A 280 -18.96 -18.14 28.86
C LYS A 280 -18.06 -17.61 27.73
N PHE A 281 -17.36 -18.50 27.03
CA PHE A 281 -16.39 -18.21 25.98
C PHE A 281 -16.72 -19.06 24.76
N GLU A 282 -16.76 -18.45 23.58
CA GLU A 282 -17.15 -19.13 22.34
C GLU A 282 -15.93 -19.54 21.50
N ARG A 283 -16.05 -20.67 20.79
CA ARG A 283 -15.01 -21.14 19.86
C ARG A 283 -15.21 -20.52 18.49
N ASN A 284 -14.15 -19.93 17.96
CA ASN A 284 -14.08 -19.50 16.58
C ASN A 284 -14.24 -20.69 15.62
N SER A 285 -15.10 -20.52 14.63
CA SER A 285 -15.41 -21.53 13.61
C SER A 285 -14.20 -22.01 12.80
N ASP A 286 -13.21 -21.14 12.59
CA ASP A 286 -11.98 -21.45 11.86
C ASP A 286 -10.86 -22.02 12.74
N GLY A 287 -11.06 -22.12 14.06
CA GLY A 287 -10.07 -22.67 14.99
C GLY A 287 -8.80 -21.82 15.15
N ILE A 288 -8.91 -20.49 14.95
CA ILE A 288 -7.78 -19.56 15.09
C ILE A 288 -7.29 -19.47 16.55
N ILE A 289 -5.99 -19.18 16.71
CA ILE A 289 -5.35 -18.99 18.03
C ILE A 289 -5.85 -17.71 18.69
N PHE A 290 -5.76 -16.58 17.96
CA PHE A 290 -6.02 -15.24 18.49
C PHE A 290 -7.45 -14.77 18.19
N GLN A 291 -8.38 -15.25 18.99
CA GLN A 291 -9.80 -14.87 18.96
C GLN A 291 -10.18 -13.97 20.15
N ASN A 292 -11.24 -13.16 20.00
CA ASN A 292 -11.89 -12.59 21.17
C ASN A 292 -12.77 -13.64 21.87
N PHE A 293 -13.37 -13.28 23.00
CA PHE A 293 -14.16 -14.22 23.81
C PHE A 293 -15.53 -14.60 23.20
N TYR A 294 -15.95 -13.93 22.13
CA TYR A 294 -17.11 -14.30 21.29
C TYR A 294 -16.70 -15.19 20.11
N GLY A 295 -15.46 -15.71 20.09
CA GLY A 295 -14.97 -16.52 18.96
C GLY A 295 -14.80 -15.73 17.66
N HIS A 296 -14.77 -14.39 17.70
CA HIS A 296 -14.58 -13.55 16.53
C HIS A 296 -13.11 -13.18 16.31
N TYR A 297 -12.78 -12.85 15.07
CA TYR A 297 -11.49 -12.29 14.69
C TYR A 297 -11.23 -10.94 15.37
N LEU A 298 -9.98 -10.72 15.78
CA LEU A 298 -9.54 -9.37 16.15
C LEU A 298 -9.49 -8.45 14.94
N THR A 299 -9.77 -7.17 15.17
CA THR A 299 -9.64 -6.14 14.14
C THR A 299 -8.41 -5.26 14.39
N PRO A 300 -7.78 -4.71 13.34
CA PRO A 300 -6.67 -3.78 13.53
C PRO A 300 -7.03 -2.57 14.40
N SER A 301 -8.28 -2.08 14.36
CA SER A 301 -8.74 -0.99 15.23
C SER A 301 -8.81 -1.45 16.68
N THR A 302 -9.44 -2.60 16.97
CA THR A 302 -9.49 -3.16 18.34
C THR A 302 -8.09 -3.37 18.93
N ILE A 303 -7.16 -3.88 18.11
CA ILE A 303 -5.77 -4.08 18.55
C ILE A 303 -5.11 -2.73 18.86
N ARG A 304 -5.27 -1.74 17.98
CA ARG A 304 -4.75 -0.39 18.21
C ARG A 304 -5.34 0.24 19.48
N GLU A 305 -6.65 0.29 19.58
CA GLU A 305 -7.39 0.88 20.71
C GLU A 305 -7.02 0.23 22.05
N THR A 306 -6.63 -1.04 22.03
CA THR A 306 -6.16 -1.74 23.22
C THR A 306 -4.67 -1.52 23.49
N LEU A 307 -3.82 -1.64 22.47
CA LEU A 307 -2.37 -1.57 22.66
C LEU A 307 -1.84 -0.14 22.85
N GLU A 308 -2.46 0.87 22.23
CA GLU A 308 -2.05 2.27 22.35
C GLU A 308 -2.03 2.76 23.81
N PRO A 309 -3.11 2.61 24.61
CA PRO A 309 -3.07 2.96 26.04
C PRO A 309 -2.16 2.05 26.87
N ILE A 310 -2.01 0.77 26.48
CA ILE A 310 -1.10 -0.16 27.17
C ILE A 310 0.35 0.26 26.99
N CYS A 311 0.77 0.58 25.77
CA CYS A 311 2.14 1.03 25.48
C CYS A 311 2.45 2.30 26.28
N LYS A 312 1.53 3.28 26.30
CA LYS A 312 1.67 4.50 27.10
C LYS A 312 1.92 4.20 28.58
N LYS A 313 1.18 3.24 29.17
CA LYS A 313 1.37 2.83 30.57
C LYS A 313 2.64 2.02 30.80
N ALA A 314 3.08 1.26 29.79
CA ALA A 314 4.33 0.55 29.81
C ALA A 314 5.54 1.48 29.68
N GLY A 315 5.36 2.76 29.33
CA GLY A 315 6.45 3.70 29.07
C GLY A 315 7.04 3.58 27.67
N VAL A 316 6.32 2.98 26.73
CA VAL A 316 6.76 2.74 25.34
C VAL A 316 5.80 3.41 24.37
N THR A 317 6.31 4.00 23.28
CA THR A 317 5.46 4.61 22.24
C THR A 317 4.78 3.53 21.40
N TYR A 318 3.46 3.62 21.16
CA TYR A 318 2.80 2.69 20.25
C TYR A 318 3.19 2.99 18.79
N LYS A 319 3.94 2.08 18.16
CA LYS A 319 4.44 2.25 16.78
C LYS A 319 3.60 1.50 15.72
N GLY A 320 2.55 0.79 16.13
CA GLY A 320 1.68 -0.01 15.23
C GLY A 320 2.03 -1.51 15.19
N THR A 321 1.13 -2.36 14.68
CA THR A 321 1.35 -3.82 14.69
C THR A 321 2.36 -4.33 13.67
N HIS A 322 2.59 -3.59 12.57
CA HIS A 322 3.62 -3.96 11.59
C HIS A 322 5.04 -3.82 12.18
N VAL A 323 5.18 -3.07 13.27
CA VAL A 323 6.48 -2.79 13.89
C VAL A 323 7.10 -4.02 14.53
N PHE A 324 6.30 -4.94 15.09
CA PHE A 324 6.83 -6.21 15.62
C PHE A 324 7.60 -7.02 14.57
N ARG A 325 7.21 -6.91 13.29
CA ARG A 325 7.92 -7.56 12.19
C ARG A 325 9.28 -6.89 11.92
N HIS A 326 9.36 -5.57 12.02
CA HIS A 326 10.63 -4.85 11.92
C HIS A 326 11.51 -5.17 13.13
N THR A 327 10.96 -5.12 14.35
CA THR A 327 11.64 -5.57 15.58
C THR A 327 12.21 -6.96 15.42
N HIS A 328 11.42 -7.93 14.96
CA HIS A 328 11.92 -9.29 14.72
C HIS A 328 13.09 -9.33 13.74
N ALA A 329 13.01 -8.56 12.65
CA ALA A 329 14.07 -8.49 11.65
C ALA A 329 15.36 -7.92 12.25
N VAL A 330 15.26 -6.77 12.93
CA VAL A 330 16.38 -6.07 13.56
C VAL A 330 17.02 -6.94 14.63
N LEU A 331 16.25 -7.49 15.57
CA LEU A 331 16.78 -8.31 16.66
C LEU A 331 17.45 -9.60 16.14
N LEU A 332 16.93 -10.22 15.08
CA LEU A 332 17.61 -11.37 14.47
C LEU A 332 18.95 -10.97 13.84
N ILE A 333 19.01 -9.82 13.18
CA ILE A 333 20.25 -9.32 12.58
C ILE A 333 21.27 -8.97 13.66
N GLU A 334 20.84 -8.28 14.73
CA GLU A 334 21.69 -7.98 15.90
C GLU A 334 22.18 -9.25 16.60
N ALA A 335 21.40 -10.34 16.56
CA ALA A 335 21.82 -11.66 17.03
C ALA A 335 22.75 -12.40 16.04
N GLY A 336 23.15 -11.76 14.93
CA GLY A 336 24.10 -12.30 13.94
C GLY A 336 23.47 -13.12 12.81
N ALA A 337 22.14 -13.11 12.65
CA ALA A 337 21.49 -13.84 11.56
C ALA A 337 21.75 -13.17 10.20
N SER A 338 22.00 -13.98 9.16
CA SER A 338 22.20 -13.44 7.81
C SER A 338 20.92 -12.77 7.27
N ILE A 339 21.09 -11.67 6.53
CA ILE A 339 19.99 -10.94 5.87
C ILE A 339 19.17 -11.88 4.97
N LYS A 340 19.83 -12.83 4.29
CA LYS A 340 19.17 -13.86 3.46
C LYS A 340 18.25 -14.75 4.29
N TYR A 341 18.70 -15.20 5.47
CA TYR A 341 17.87 -15.97 6.39
C TYR A 341 16.66 -15.16 6.84
N VAL A 342 16.87 -13.93 7.30
CA VAL A 342 15.79 -13.04 7.78
C VAL A 342 14.77 -12.76 6.67
N SER A 343 15.24 -12.44 5.45
CA SER A 343 14.38 -12.23 4.28
C SER A 343 13.50 -13.44 3.98
N ARG A 344 14.05 -14.66 4.05
CA ARG A 344 13.31 -15.91 3.83
C ARG A 344 12.31 -16.17 4.94
N ARG A 345 12.72 -16.02 6.21
CA ARG A 345 11.86 -16.18 7.40
C ARG A 345 10.67 -15.22 7.38
N LEU A 346 10.87 -13.99 6.90
CA LEU A 346 9.82 -13.00 6.78
C LEU A 346 8.95 -13.20 5.53
N GLY A 347 9.41 -13.90 4.50
CA GLY A 347 8.69 -14.02 3.23
C GLY A 347 8.70 -12.73 2.42
N HIS A 348 9.87 -12.07 2.35
CA HIS A 348 10.09 -10.93 1.44
C HIS A 348 10.37 -11.43 0.02
N LYS A 349 9.74 -10.79 -0.97
CA LYS A 349 9.98 -11.10 -2.40
C LYS A 349 11.39 -10.70 -2.84
N THR A 350 11.94 -9.64 -2.23
CA THR A 350 13.26 -9.11 -2.54
C THR A 350 14.03 -8.87 -1.25
N ILE A 351 15.34 -9.19 -1.27
CA ILE A 351 16.25 -8.93 -0.14
C ILE A 351 16.35 -7.43 0.16
N LYS A 352 16.17 -6.57 -0.86
CA LYS A 352 16.22 -5.11 -0.73
C LYS A 352 15.36 -4.58 0.41
N THR A 353 14.14 -5.11 0.60
CA THR A 353 13.26 -4.68 1.70
C THR A 353 13.85 -4.96 3.08
N THR A 354 14.62 -6.04 3.24
CA THR A 354 15.33 -6.34 4.48
C THR A 354 16.62 -5.51 4.59
N ALA A 355 17.30 -5.26 3.47
CA ALA A 355 18.50 -4.44 3.41
C ALA A 355 18.22 -2.96 3.72
N ASP A 356 17.08 -2.42 3.30
CA ASP A 356 16.67 -1.05 3.62
C ASP A 356 16.45 -0.88 5.14
N VAL A 357 16.01 -1.93 5.84
CA VAL A 357 15.92 -1.96 7.32
C VAL A 357 17.31 -2.10 7.97
N TYR A 358 18.29 -2.64 7.24
CA TYR A 358 19.65 -2.89 7.71
C TYR A 358 20.53 -1.64 7.69
N LEU A 359 20.30 -0.71 6.74
CA LEU A 359 21.09 0.51 6.58
C LEU A 359 21.06 1.41 7.82
N ASP A 360 20.04 1.30 8.66
CA ASP A 360 19.90 2.08 9.90
C ASP A 360 20.68 1.49 11.10
N ILE A 361 21.16 0.25 11.00
CA ILE A 361 21.79 -0.52 12.12
C ILE A 361 23.33 -0.57 11.99
N THR A 362 23.88 0.20 11.04
CA THR A 362 25.22 0.01 10.49
C THR A 362 26.36 0.06 11.52
N GLN A 363 26.26 0.88 12.59
CA GLN A 363 27.39 1.08 13.51
C GLN A 363 27.71 -0.12 14.42
N LYS A 364 26.70 -0.79 15.00
CA LYS A 364 26.92 -1.93 15.91
C LYS A 364 27.40 -3.16 15.14
N ILE A 365 26.82 -3.37 13.97
CA ILE A 365 27.12 -4.52 13.12
C ILE A 365 28.49 -4.38 12.46
N GLU A 366 28.89 -3.17 12.04
CA GLU A 366 30.22 -2.93 11.50
C GLU A 366 31.30 -3.33 12.51
N LYS A 367 31.12 -2.95 13.78
CA LYS A 367 32.04 -3.34 14.85
C LYS A 367 32.09 -4.86 15.05
N ASP A 368 30.94 -5.52 15.15
CA ASP A 368 30.86 -6.98 15.35
C ASP A 368 31.43 -7.77 14.16
N GLU A 369 31.20 -7.32 12.93
CA GLU A 369 31.74 -7.96 11.72
C GLU A 369 33.25 -7.73 11.58
N LEU A 370 33.76 -6.55 11.95
CA LEU A 370 35.20 -6.30 12.04
C LEU A 370 35.86 -7.15 13.13
N GLU A 371 35.21 -7.34 14.28
CA GLU A 371 35.69 -8.25 15.34
C GLU A 371 35.71 -9.70 14.86
N LYS A 372 34.65 -10.19 14.20
CA LYS A 372 34.63 -11.54 13.59
C LYS A 372 35.71 -11.71 12.53
N PHE A 373 35.92 -10.70 11.67
CA PHE A 373 36.97 -10.72 10.67
C PHE A 373 38.36 -10.71 11.32
N ALA A 374 38.57 -9.90 12.35
CA ALA A 374 39.82 -9.86 13.11
C ALA A 374 40.11 -11.20 13.81
N LEU A 375 39.10 -11.84 14.39
CA LEU A 375 39.22 -13.19 14.97
C LEU A 375 39.54 -14.24 13.90
N TYR A 376 38.94 -14.14 12.72
CA TYR A 376 39.19 -15.08 11.62
C TYR A 376 40.57 -14.87 10.95
N THR A 377 41.04 -13.63 10.85
CA THR A 377 42.31 -13.28 10.20
C THR A 377 43.50 -13.21 11.16
N GLY A 378 43.24 -13.13 12.46
CA GLY A 378 44.24 -13.30 13.52
C GLY A 378 44.72 -14.74 13.55
N LYS A 379 45.89 -15.00 12.94
CA LYS A 379 46.60 -16.27 13.05
C LYS A 379 46.72 -16.70 14.52
N ASN A 380 46.46 -17.98 14.81
CA ASN A 380 46.91 -18.67 16.01
C ASN A 380 48.39 -18.35 16.25
N ALA A 381 48.66 -17.47 17.22
CA ALA A 381 50.01 -17.16 17.68
C ALA A 381 50.52 -18.17 18.74
N ASP A 382 49.79 -19.27 18.98
CA ASP A 382 50.16 -20.32 19.92
C ASP A 382 50.50 -21.63 19.20
N SER A 383 51.47 -21.57 18.28
CA SER A 383 52.11 -22.77 17.74
C SER A 383 53.59 -22.53 17.48
N ILE A 384 54.36 -22.31 18.55
CA ILE A 384 55.79 -22.63 18.65
C ILE A 384 56.06 -23.19 20.04
#